data_AF-A0A3C2CT13-F1
#
_entry.id   AF-A0A3C2CT13-F1
#
_cell.length_a   1.000
_cell.length_b   1.000
_cell.length_c   1.000
_cell.angle_alpha   90.00
_cell.angle_beta   90.00
_cell.angle_gamma   90.00
#
_symmetry.space_group_name_H-M   'P 1'
#
loop_
_entity.id
_entity.type
_entity.pdbx_description
1 polymer ?
#
loop_
_entity_poly.entity_id
_entity_poly.type
_entity_poly.pdbx_seq_one_letter_code
_entity_poly.pdbx_strand_id
1 'polypeptide(L)' 'MKAQILEAIENYETIIIHRHVRPDPDAYGSQGGLAEILKASYPGKNVYTVGKEEPSLHYMRRLDSIPDETFKGALVIV' A
#
# COMPACT_ATOMS: atom_id res chain seq x y z
N MET A 1 13.43 -11.50 10.39
CA MET A 1 12.18 -10.72 10.24
C MET A 1 12.31 -9.59 9.22
N LYS A 2 13.07 -8.51 9.47
CA LYS A 2 13.18 -7.39 8.50
C LYS A 2 13.67 -7.81 7.10
N ALA A 3 14.70 -8.66 7.04
CA ALA A 3 15.22 -9.18 5.76
C ALA A 3 14.17 -9.99 4.98
N GLN A 4 13.33 -10.77 5.67
CA GLN A 4 12.28 -11.58 5.04
C GLN A 4 11.16 -10.71 4.43
N ILE A 5 10.88 -9.55 5.03
CA ILE A 5 9.91 -8.59 4.50
C ILE A 5 10.46 -7.96 3.21
N LEU A 6 11.73 -7.56 3.20
CA LEU A 6 12.37 -7.01 2.01
C LEU A 6 12.44 -8.03 0.88
N GLU A 7 12.81 -9.27 1.17
CA GLU A 7 12.80 -10.36 0.20
C GLU A 7 11.41 -10.61 -0.40
N ALA A 8 10.35 -10.54 0.42
CA ALA A 8 8.98 -10.63 -0.09
C ALA A 8 8.63 -9.45 -1.01
N ILE A 9 8.99 -8.22 -0.63
CA ILE A 9 8.77 -7.02 -1.47
C ILE A 9 9.50 -7.13 -2.82
N GLU A 10 10.72 -7.66 -2.82
CA GLU A 10 11.52 -7.82 -4.04
C GLU A 10 10.91 -8.87 -5.00
N ASN A 11 10.38 -9.97 -4.45
CA ASN A 11 9.87 -11.11 -5.22
C ASN A 11 8.47 -10.91 -5.83
N TYR A 12 7.75 -9.83 -5.49
CA TYR A 12 6.39 -9.59 -5.98
C TYR A 12 6.32 -8.34 -6.85
N GLU A 13 5.68 -8.45 -8.00
CA GLU A 13 5.51 -7.33 -8.94
C GLU A 13 4.34 -6.40 -8.57
N THR A 14 3.33 -6.94 -7.89
CA THR A 14 2.18 -6.16 -7.40
C THR A 14 2.13 -6.19 -5.88
N ILE A 15 2.04 -5.03 -5.27
CA ILE A 15 1.99 -4.83 -3.82
C ILE A 15 0.75 -4.00 -3.49
N ILE A 16 -0.07 -4.51 -2.58
CA ILE A 16 -1.30 -3.86 -2.13
C ILE A 16 -1.18 -3.62 -0.63
N ILE A 17 -1.24 -2.35 -0.22
CA ILE A 17 -1.05 -1.92 1.16
C ILE A 17 -2.41 -1.54 1.73
N HIS A 18 -2.82 -2.23 2.80
CA HIS A 18 -4.01 -1.97 3.59
C HIS A 18 -3.66 -1.17 4.85
N ARG A 19 -4.72 -0.79 5.57
CA ARG A 19 -4.66 -0.31 6.95
C ARG A 19 -6.00 -0.61 7.64
N HIS A 20 -6.11 -0.33 8.93
CA HIS A 20 -7.34 -0.59 9.69
C HIS A 20 -8.53 0.31 9.27
N VAL A 21 -9.74 -0.10 9.64
CA VAL A 21 -10.95 0.72 9.49
C VAL A 21 -10.95 1.91 10.46
N ARG A 22 -11.66 2.99 10.14
CA ARG A 22 -11.63 4.28 10.88
C ARG A 22 -10.18 4.76 11.07
N PRO A 23 -9.51 5.09 9.95
CA PRO A 23 -8.10 5.43 9.95
C PRO A 23 -7.87 6.76 10.69
N ASP A 24 -6.71 6.87 11.28
CA ASP A 24 -6.17 8.12 11.81
C ASP A 24 -5.01 8.60 10.89
N PRO A 25 -4.38 9.74 11.18
CA PRO A 25 -3.25 10.22 10.39
C PRO A 25 -2.07 9.24 10.33
N ASP A 26 -1.85 8.40 11.35
CA ASP A 26 -0.76 7.40 11.34
C ASP A 26 -1.08 6.26 10.37
N ALA A 27 -2.33 5.79 10.30
CA ALA A 27 -2.76 4.81 9.31
C ALA A 27 -2.55 5.30 7.88
N TYR A 28 -2.87 6.58 7.59
CA TYR A 28 -2.58 7.19 6.28
C TYR A 28 -1.08 7.41 6.05
N GLY A 29 -0.35 7.82 7.09
CA GLY A 29 1.08 8.10 7.04
C GLY A 29 1.92 6.85 6.81
N SER A 30 1.65 5.77 7.53
CA SER A 30 2.33 4.48 7.38
C SER A 30 2.00 3.80 6.05
N GLN A 31 0.71 3.72 5.69
CA GLN A 31 0.26 3.16 4.39
C GLN A 31 0.84 3.96 3.22
N GLY A 32 0.62 5.28 3.23
CA GLY A 32 1.07 6.17 2.16
C GLY A 32 2.58 6.30 2.10
N GLY A 33 3.25 6.43 3.25
CA GLY A 33 4.70 6.54 3.34
C GLY A 33 5.41 5.31 2.79
N LEU A 34 4.96 4.11 3.16
CA LEU A 34 5.49 2.88 2.59
C LEU A 34 5.23 2.82 1.07
N ALA A 35 4.03 3.18 0.61
CA ALA A 35 3.71 3.20 -0.81
C ALA A 35 4.67 4.08 -1.62
N GLU A 36 4.94 5.30 -1.14
CA GLU A 36 5.85 6.22 -1.83
C GLU A 36 7.30 5.75 -1.80
N ILE A 37 7.77 5.17 -0.69
CA ILE A 37 9.11 4.56 -0.61
C ILE A 37 9.24 3.45 -1.64
N LEU A 38 8.23 2.57 -1.76
CA LEU A 38 8.27 1.45 -2.70
C LEU A 38 8.19 1.91 -4.15
N LYS A 39 7.33 2.88 -4.47
CA LYS A 39 7.26 3.47 -5.83
C LYS A 39 8.58 4.14 -6.24
N ALA A 40 9.23 4.84 -5.31
CA ALA A 40 10.52 5.48 -5.54
C ALA A 40 11.66 4.46 -5.68
N SER A 41 11.64 3.39 -4.88
CA SER A 41 12.71 2.38 -4.84
C SER A 41 12.59 1.33 -5.94
N TYR A 42 11.37 1.02 -6.39
CA TYR A 42 11.07 0.01 -7.40
C TYR A 42 10.10 0.54 -8.47
N PRO A 43 10.55 1.43 -9.39
CA PRO A 43 9.66 2.12 -10.34
C PRO A 43 8.86 1.21 -11.29
N GLY A 44 9.28 -0.05 -11.46
CA GLY A 44 8.58 -1.03 -12.30
C GLY A 44 7.47 -1.82 -11.60
N LYS A 45 7.36 -1.74 -10.27
CA LYS A 45 6.36 -2.47 -9.50
C LYS A 45 5.03 -1.72 -9.45
N ASN A 46 3.93 -2.47 -9.40
CA ASN A 46 2.59 -1.93 -9.20
C ASN A 46 2.31 -1.82 -7.70
N VAL A 47 2.18 -0.59 -7.18
CA VAL A 47 1.96 -0.36 -5.74
C VAL A 47 0.65 0.40 -5.52
N TYR A 48 -0.29 -0.24 -4.82
CA TYR A 48 -1.63 0.29 -4.55
C TYR A 48 -1.87 0.48 -3.06
N THR A 49 -2.56 1.56 -2.72
CA THR A 49 -3.04 1.87 -1.37
C THR A 49 -4.56 1.81 -1.36
N VAL A 50 -5.13 0.83 -0.66
CA VAL A 50 -6.58 0.56 -0.72
C VAL A 50 -7.26 0.71 0.63
N GLY A 51 -8.59 0.84 0.60
CA GLY A 51 -9.43 0.95 1.79
C GLY A 51 -10.50 2.02 1.65
N LYS A 52 -11.46 2.05 2.59
CA LYS A 52 -12.51 3.07 2.61
C LYS A 52 -11.92 4.41 3.02
N GLU A 53 -11.94 5.41 2.14
CA GLU A 53 -11.39 6.74 2.44
C GLU A 53 -12.06 7.42 3.65
N GLU A 54 -11.28 8.25 4.34
CA GLU A 54 -11.73 9.14 5.40
C GLU A 54 -11.70 10.60 4.89
N PRO A 55 -12.86 11.25 4.68
CA PRO A 55 -12.93 12.58 4.08
C PRO A 55 -12.07 13.64 4.77
N SER A 56 -11.93 13.57 6.10
CA SER A 56 -11.11 14.52 6.85
C SER A 56 -9.61 14.39 6.57
N LEU A 57 -9.15 13.26 6.01
CA LEU A 57 -7.74 12.97 5.71
C LEU A 57 -7.42 13.04 4.21
N HIS A 58 -8.36 13.45 3.36
CA HIS A 58 -8.15 13.59 1.90
C HIS A 58 -6.99 14.53 1.53
N TYR A 59 -6.66 15.48 2.41
CA TYR A 59 -5.52 16.38 2.20
C TYR A 59 -4.17 15.65 2.26
N MET A 60 -4.10 14.49 2.90
CA MET A 60 -2.89 13.67 2.98
C MET A 60 -2.72 12.82 1.72
N ARG A 61 -3.78 12.10 1.32
CA ARG A 61 -3.72 11.16 0.18
C ARG A 61 -5.12 10.75 -0.27
N ARG A 62 -5.26 10.43 -1.56
CA ARG A 62 -6.39 9.69 -2.13
C ARG A 62 -6.01 8.23 -2.41
N LEU A 63 -6.92 7.30 -2.15
CA LEU A 63 -6.67 5.86 -2.25
C LEU A 63 -7.04 5.32 -3.64
N ASP A 64 -6.42 4.20 -3.99
CA ASP A 64 -6.60 3.52 -5.26
C ASP A 64 -7.88 2.67 -5.25
N SER A 65 -8.63 2.71 -6.35
CA SER A 65 -9.71 1.77 -6.62
C SER A 65 -9.22 0.75 -7.63
N ILE A 66 -9.09 -0.50 -7.21
CA ILE A 66 -8.57 -1.60 -8.04
C ILE A 66 -9.62 -2.71 -8.19
N PRO A 67 -9.66 -3.43 -9.32
CA PRO A 67 -10.51 -4.60 -9.48
C PRO A 67 -9.99 -5.78 -8.65
N ASP A 68 -10.86 -6.73 -8.30
CA ASP A 68 -10.52 -7.89 -7.47
C ASP A 68 -9.43 -8.77 -8.11
N GLU A 69 -9.35 -8.81 -9.44
CA GLU A 69 -8.32 -9.55 -10.15
C GLU A 69 -6.90 -9.04 -9.83
N THR A 70 -6.74 -7.76 -9.47
CA THR A 70 -5.43 -7.18 -9.10
C THR A 70 -4.85 -7.84 -7.85
N PHE A 71 -5.67 -8.45 -6.99
CA PHE A 71 -5.18 -9.20 -5.82
C PHE A 71 -4.54 -10.55 -6.19
N LYS A 72 -4.79 -11.09 -7.39
CA LYS A 72 -4.25 -12.40 -7.78
C LYS A 72 -2.73 -12.32 -7.94
N GLY A 73 -2.01 -13.01 -7.06
CA GLY A 73 -0.55 -13.04 -7.07
C GLY A 73 0.10 -11.76 -6.53
N ALA A 74 -0.66 -10.88 -5.88
CA ALA A 74 -0.12 -9.69 -5.22
C ALA A 74 0.39 -10.01 -3.81
N LEU A 75 1.41 -9.27 -3.37
CA LEU A 75 1.79 -9.21 -1.96
C LEU A 75 0.85 -8.24 -1.25
N VAL A 76 0.15 -8.72 -0.22
CA VAL A 76 -0.72 -7.90 0.61
C VAL A 76 -0.01 -7.57 1.93
N ILE A 77 0.09 -6.27 2.24
CA ILE A 77 0.67 -5.75 3.48
C ILE A 77 -0.47 -5.09 4.28
N VAL A 78 -0.58 -5.41 5.58
CA VAL A 78 -1.64 -4.94 6.49
C VAL A 78 -1.04 -4.21 7.69
#